data_AF-A0A969BIK8-F1
#
_entry.id   AF-A0A969BIK8-F1
#
_cell.length_a   1.000
_cell.length_b   1.000
_cell.length_c   1.000
_cell.angle_alpha   90.00
_cell.angle_beta   90.00
_cell.angle_gamma   90.00
#
_symmetry.space_group_name_H-M   'P 1'
#
loop_
_entity.id
_entity.type
_entity.pdbx_description
1 polymer ?
#
loop_
_entity_poly.entity_id
_entity_poly.type
_entity_poly.pdbx_seq_one_letter_code
_entity_poly.pdbx_strand_id
1 'polypeptide(L)'
;MRKIQDYILLYFKGIGMGAADVVPGVSGGTVAFITGIYEELLASLKAIDLDAIRLLLRFRIKELWQKVNGNFLVALLAGIATSILTLAKMVTYLLEHQPILIWSFFFGLILISAPLVLREIKKWNIATGVAGVAGTVIAYGITVISPAQTPTELWFIFFCGALAICAMILP
;
A
#
# COMPACT_ATOMS: atom_id res chain seq x y z
N MET A 1 -15.65 20.88 -11.63
CA MET A 1 -16.35 19.66 -11.18
C MET A 1 -15.99 18.53 -12.12
N ARG A 2 -15.51 17.40 -11.60
CA ARG A 2 -15.18 16.21 -12.41
C ARG A 2 -16.42 15.69 -13.13
N LYS A 3 -16.26 15.25 -14.38
CA LYS A 3 -17.29 14.55 -15.14
C LYS A 3 -17.43 13.12 -14.64
N ILE A 4 -18.54 12.45 -14.96
CA ILE A 4 -18.76 11.07 -14.53
C ILE A 4 -17.70 10.11 -15.09
N GLN A 5 -17.21 10.38 -16.30
CA GLN A 5 -16.11 9.66 -16.93
C GLN A 5 -14.81 9.73 -16.11
N ASP A 6 -14.53 10.88 -15.48
CA ASP A 6 -13.33 11.04 -14.65
C ASP A 6 -13.41 10.20 -13.38
N TYR A 7 -14.62 10.04 -12.81
CA TYR A 7 -14.83 9.17 -11.65
C TYR A 7 -14.78 7.69 -12.00
N ILE A 8 -15.28 7.30 -13.17
CA ILE A 8 -15.11 5.93 -13.69
C ILE A 8 -13.62 5.63 -13.88
N LEU A 9 -12.88 6.54 -14.49
CA LEU A 9 -11.43 6.39 -14.64
C LEU A 9 -10.73 6.32 -13.29
N LEU A 10 -11.11 7.17 -12.32
CA LEU A 10 -10.57 7.12 -10.97
C LEU A 10 -10.84 5.79 -10.28
N TYR A 11 -12.04 5.23 -10.45
CA TYR A 11 -12.40 3.93 -9.93
C TYR A 11 -11.50 2.82 -10.50
N PHE A 12 -11.25 2.81 -11.81
CA PHE A 12 -10.30 1.86 -12.42
C PHE A 12 -8.85 2.08 -11.96
N LYS A 13 -8.43 3.33 -11.73
CA LYS A 13 -7.13 3.61 -11.09
C LYS A 13 -7.08 3.04 -9.68
N GLY A 14 -8.17 3.15 -8.93
CA GLY A 14 -8.32 2.50 -7.62
C GLY A 14 -8.24 0.98 -7.69
N ILE A 15 -8.82 0.35 -8.72
CA ILE A 15 -8.67 -1.09 -8.94
C ILE A 15 -7.19 -1.45 -9.16
N GLY A 16 -6.49 -0.71 -10.02
CA GLY A 16 -5.07 -0.93 -10.29
C GLY A 16 -4.21 -0.76 -9.03
N MET A 17 -4.52 0.25 -8.22
CA MET A 17 -3.86 0.49 -6.93
C MET A 17 -4.08 -0.68 -5.96
N GLY A 18 -5.33 -1.12 -5.76
CA GLY A 18 -5.61 -2.27 -4.90
C GLY A 18 -5.03 -3.59 -5.44
N ALA A 19 -4.89 -3.73 -6.77
CA ALA A 19 -4.28 -4.91 -7.37
C ALA A 19 -2.77 -4.96 -7.11
N ALA A 20 -2.10 -3.81 -7.17
CA ALA A 20 -0.71 -3.70 -6.76
C ALA A 20 -0.52 -4.09 -5.29
N ASP A 21 -1.37 -3.60 -4.39
CA ASP A 21 -1.24 -3.88 -2.95
C ASP A 21 -1.48 -5.37 -2.58
N VAL A 22 -2.21 -6.13 -3.41
CA VAL A 22 -2.41 -7.58 -3.22
C VAL A 22 -1.24 -8.41 -3.77
N VAL A 23 -0.43 -7.86 -4.68
CA VAL A 23 0.66 -8.55 -5.37
C VAL A 23 2.00 -8.22 -4.71
N PRO A 24 2.66 -9.18 -4.02
CA PRO A 24 4.01 -9.01 -3.50
C PRO A 24 4.99 -8.34 -4.48
N GLY A 25 5.63 -7.26 -4.02
CA GLY A 25 6.64 -6.53 -4.77
C GLY A 25 6.13 -5.40 -5.67
N VAL A 26 4.81 -5.12 -5.67
CA VAL A 26 4.22 -3.98 -6.38
C VAL A 26 3.60 -3.03 -5.35
N SER A 27 3.83 -1.72 -5.48
CA SER A 27 3.30 -0.70 -4.56
C SER A 27 2.12 0.05 -5.18
N GLY A 28 0.99 0.11 -4.48
CA GLY A 28 -0.15 0.94 -4.87
C GLY A 28 0.20 2.42 -4.94
N GLY A 29 1.12 2.89 -4.09
CA GLY A 29 1.65 4.26 -4.15
C GLY A 29 2.33 4.57 -5.49
N THR A 30 3.11 3.64 -6.03
CA THR A 30 3.73 3.77 -7.36
C THR A 30 2.67 3.81 -8.48
N VAL A 31 1.62 2.99 -8.38
CA VAL A 31 0.50 3.03 -9.34
C VAL A 31 -0.22 4.37 -9.29
N ALA A 32 -0.48 4.89 -8.09
CA ALA A 32 -1.09 6.22 -7.91
C ALA A 32 -0.22 7.33 -8.52
N PHE A 33 1.11 7.21 -8.41
CA PHE A 33 2.06 8.15 -9.01
C PHE A 33 2.05 8.10 -10.54
N ILE A 34 2.21 6.90 -11.12
CA ILE A 34 2.21 6.72 -12.58
C ILE A 34 0.88 7.12 -13.20
N THR A 35 -0.23 6.86 -12.52
CA THR A 35 -1.58 7.23 -13.00
C THR A 35 -1.94 8.69 -12.72
N GLY A 36 -1.06 9.47 -12.09
CA GLY A 36 -1.20 10.91 -11.88
C GLY A 36 -2.22 11.32 -10.82
N ILE A 37 -2.59 10.42 -9.90
CA ILE A 37 -3.55 10.71 -8.81
C ILE A 37 -2.88 10.85 -7.44
N TYR A 38 -1.56 10.63 -7.36
CA TYR A 38 -0.81 10.63 -6.11
C TYR A 38 -0.91 11.95 -5.33
N GLU A 39 -0.66 13.07 -5.99
CA GLU A 39 -0.73 14.40 -5.34
C GLU A 39 -2.14 14.71 -4.82
N GLU A 40 -3.17 14.35 -5.59
CA GLU A 40 -4.56 14.57 -5.18
C GLU A 40 -4.94 13.65 -4.01
N LEU A 41 -4.45 12.41 -3.99
CA LEU A 41 -4.60 11.49 -2.86
C LEU A 41 -3.94 12.07 -1.60
N LEU A 42 -2.67 12.48 -1.69
CA LEU A 42 -1.96 13.07 -0.55
C LEU A 42 -2.63 14.34 -0.04
N ALA A 43 -3.06 15.23 -0.93
CA ALA A 43 -3.78 16.44 -0.56
C ALA A 43 -5.10 16.12 0.16
N SER A 44 -5.85 15.13 -0.34
CA SER A 44 -7.12 14.69 0.26
C SER A 44 -6.90 14.07 1.65
N LEU A 45 -5.86 13.26 1.83
CA LEU A 45 -5.49 12.67 3.12
C LEU A 45 -5.00 13.74 4.11
N LYS A 46 -4.15 14.68 3.66
CA LYS A 46 -3.65 15.80 4.47
C LYS A 46 -4.78 16.73 4.95
N ALA A 47 -5.86 16.85 4.18
CA ALA A 47 -7.03 17.64 4.57
C ALA A 47 -7.84 17.03 5.73
N ILE A 48 -7.55 15.77 6.13
CA ILE A 48 -8.08 15.14 7.34
C ILE A 48 -7.29 15.63 8.56
N ASP A 49 -7.46 16.91 8.88
CA ASP A 49 -6.81 17.59 10.00
C ASP A 49 -7.76 17.79 11.19
N LEU A 50 -7.31 18.52 12.22
CA LEU A 50 -8.12 18.85 13.39
C LEU A 50 -9.39 19.61 13.03
N ASP A 51 -9.39 20.41 11.97
CA ASP A 51 -10.58 21.14 11.52
C ASP A 51 -11.58 20.22 10.83
N ALA A 52 -11.13 19.21 10.07
CA ALA A 52 -12.00 18.15 9.57
C ALA A 52 -12.68 17.41 10.74
N ILE A 53 -11.93 17.09 11.80
CA ILE A 53 -12.49 16.46 13.01
C ILE A 53 -13.52 17.40 13.69
N ARG A 54 -13.23 18.70 13.80
CA ARG A 54 -14.19 19.68 14.34
C ARG A 54 -15.47 19.78 13.50
N LEU A 55 -15.35 19.75 12.16
CA LEU A 55 -16.50 19.74 11.26
C LEU A 55 -17.35 18.48 11.44
N LEU A 56 -16.70 17.32 11.62
CA LEU A 56 -17.38 16.05 11.93
C LEU A 56 -18.14 16.13 13.26
N LEU A 57 -17.49 16.61 14.33
CA LEU A 57 -18.10 16.77 15.67
C LEU A 57 -19.27 17.76 15.70
N ARG A 58 -19.24 18.77 14.81
CA ARG A 58 -20.34 19.74 14.63
C ARG A 58 -21.41 19.25 13.63
N PHE A 59 -21.35 18.00 13.19
CA PHE A 59 -22.26 17.40 12.20
C PHE A 59 -22.34 18.17 10.87
N ARG A 60 -21.29 18.90 10.50
CA ARG A 60 -21.21 19.65 9.23
C ARG A 60 -20.69 18.78 8.09
N ILE A 61 -21.42 17.70 7.80
CA ILE A 61 -20.99 16.64 6.88
C ILE A 61 -20.70 17.17 5.47
N LYS A 62 -21.49 18.12 4.96
CA LYS A 62 -21.29 18.69 3.62
C LYS A 62 -19.97 19.47 3.50
N GLU A 63 -19.64 20.27 4.51
CA GLU A 63 -18.39 21.05 4.57
C GLU A 63 -17.19 20.12 4.74
N LEU A 64 -17.31 19.10 5.60
CA LEU A 64 -16.31 18.05 5.75
C LEU A 64 -16.04 17.33 4.43
N TRP A 65 -17.10 16.90 3.74
CA TRP A 65 -17.00 16.17 2.47
C TRP A 65 -16.28 16.97 1.40
N GLN A 66 -16.55 18.27 1.33
CA GLN A 66 -15.87 19.17 0.40
C GLN A 66 -14.40 19.37 0.80
N LYS A 67 -14.12 19.55 2.09
CA LYS A 67 -12.75 19.75 2.61
C LYS A 67 -11.84 18.57 2.28
N VAL A 68 -12.31 17.33 2.48
CA VAL A 68 -11.48 16.12 2.30
C VAL A 68 -11.52 15.55 0.88
N ASN A 69 -12.17 16.24 -0.07
CA ASN A 69 -12.41 15.72 -1.41
C ASN A 69 -13.11 14.34 -1.40
N GLY A 70 -14.22 14.24 -0.66
CA GLY A 70 -14.89 12.97 -0.38
C GLY A 70 -15.32 12.19 -1.63
N ASN A 71 -15.71 12.88 -2.72
CA ASN A 71 -16.05 12.20 -3.98
C ASN A 71 -14.84 11.48 -4.60
N PHE A 72 -13.65 12.10 -4.55
CA PHE A 72 -12.41 11.46 -5.00
C PHE A 72 -12.11 10.24 -4.15
N LEU A 73 -12.12 10.40 -2.81
CA LEU A 73 -11.79 9.32 -1.89
C LEU A 73 -12.76 8.15 -2.05
N VAL A 74 -14.06 8.40 -2.14
CA VAL A 74 -15.05 7.32 -2.32
C VAL A 74 -14.85 6.56 -3.63
N ALA A 75 -14.68 7.25 -4.75
CA ALA A 75 -14.50 6.56 -6.03
C ALA A 75 -13.19 5.76 -6.07
N LEU A 76 -12.10 6.29 -5.51
CA LEU A 76 -10.83 5.59 -5.41
C LEU A 76 -10.90 4.38 -4.47
N LEU A 77 -11.42 4.58 -3.24
CA LEU A 77 -11.55 3.54 -2.23
C LEU A 77 -12.52 2.44 -2.68
N ALA A 78 -13.59 2.78 -3.40
CA ALA A 78 -14.49 1.78 -4.00
C ALA A 78 -13.75 0.89 -5.02
N GLY A 79 -12.85 1.48 -5.82
CA GLY A 79 -11.99 0.73 -6.75
C GLY A 79 -11.02 -0.19 -5.99
N ILE A 80 -10.31 0.34 -5.00
CA ILE A 80 -9.38 -0.43 -4.16
C ILE A 80 -10.10 -1.58 -3.47
N ALA A 81 -11.24 -1.31 -2.82
CA ALA A 81 -12.04 -2.32 -2.14
C ALA A 81 -12.55 -3.39 -3.09
N THR A 82 -13.00 -3.01 -4.30
CA THR A 82 -13.41 -3.99 -5.32
C THR A 82 -12.25 -4.89 -5.70
N SER A 83 -11.07 -4.31 -5.92
CA SER A 83 -9.86 -5.06 -6.28
C SER A 83 -9.47 -6.02 -5.16
N ILE A 84 -9.36 -5.55 -3.91
CA ILE A 84 -8.99 -6.40 -2.78
C ILE A 84 -10.01 -7.54 -2.61
N LEU A 85 -11.32 -7.26 -2.63
CA LEU A 85 -12.33 -8.30 -2.42
C LEU A 85 -12.38 -9.34 -3.54
N THR A 86 -12.02 -8.97 -4.76
CA THR A 86 -12.01 -9.89 -5.92
C THR A 86 -10.69 -10.61 -6.06
N LEU A 87 -9.57 -9.88 -6.07
CA LEU A 87 -8.22 -10.44 -6.20
C LEU A 87 -7.80 -11.24 -4.98
N ALA A 88 -8.15 -10.84 -3.74
CA ALA A 88 -7.80 -11.65 -2.58
C ALA A 88 -8.40 -13.05 -2.68
N LYS A 89 -9.68 -13.17 -3.09
CA LYS A 89 -10.31 -14.48 -3.32
C LYS A 89 -9.62 -15.26 -4.44
N MET A 90 -9.24 -14.59 -5.53
CA MET A 90 -8.54 -15.22 -6.64
C MET A 90 -7.15 -15.72 -6.22
N VAL A 91 -6.37 -14.91 -5.50
CA VAL A 91 -5.04 -15.28 -5.00
C VAL A 91 -5.14 -16.41 -3.99
N THR A 92 -6.09 -16.36 -3.04
CA THR A 92 -6.32 -17.47 -2.10
C THR A 92 -6.67 -18.76 -2.85
N TYR A 93 -7.57 -18.69 -3.84
CA TYR A 93 -7.91 -19.84 -4.66
C TYR A 93 -6.68 -20.42 -5.38
N LEU A 94 -5.83 -19.56 -5.97
CA LEU A 94 -4.62 -19.98 -6.66
C LEU A 94 -3.53 -20.50 -5.71
N LEU A 95 -3.45 -19.99 -4.48
CA LEU A 95 -2.57 -20.54 -3.44
C LEU A 95 -3.00 -21.96 -3.03
N GLU A 96 -4.31 -22.23 -2.99
CA GLU A 96 -4.84 -23.56 -2.67
C GLU A 96 -4.71 -24.55 -3.84
N HIS A 97 -4.99 -24.11 -5.07
CA HIS A 97 -5.10 -25.01 -6.23
C HIS A 97 -3.84 -25.03 -7.12
N GLN A 98 -3.02 -23.98 -7.09
CA GLN A 98 -1.82 -23.82 -7.94
C GLN A 98 -0.63 -23.20 -7.16
N PRO A 99 -0.27 -23.71 -5.97
CA PRO A 99 0.72 -23.08 -5.09
C PRO A 99 2.09 -22.89 -5.74
N ILE A 100 2.56 -23.89 -6.51
CA ILE A 100 3.89 -23.84 -7.14
C ILE A 100 4.00 -22.67 -8.13
N LEU A 101 2.97 -22.44 -8.94
CA LEU A 101 2.96 -21.34 -9.92
C LEU A 101 2.95 -19.99 -9.22
N ILE A 102 2.11 -19.82 -8.21
CA ILE A 102 1.99 -18.56 -7.46
C ILE A 102 3.26 -18.25 -6.68
N TRP A 103 3.84 -19.24 -5.99
CA TRP A 103 5.10 -19.06 -5.30
C TRP A 103 6.23 -18.74 -6.26
N SER A 104 6.31 -19.43 -7.40
CA SER A 104 7.34 -19.15 -8.41
C SER A 104 7.19 -17.75 -9.01
N PHE A 105 5.96 -17.30 -9.24
CA PHE A 105 5.68 -15.95 -9.73
C PHE A 105 6.15 -14.87 -8.73
N PHE A 106 5.72 -14.95 -7.46
CA PHE A 106 6.14 -13.97 -6.45
C PHE A 106 7.64 -14.04 -6.14
N PHE A 107 8.21 -15.24 -6.11
CA PHE A 107 9.65 -15.42 -5.94
C PHE A 107 10.42 -14.78 -7.10
N GLY A 108 9.95 -14.95 -8.34
CA GLY A 108 10.52 -14.28 -9.52
C GLY A 108 10.47 -12.75 -9.42
N LEU A 109 9.35 -12.18 -8.96
CA LEU A 109 9.23 -10.73 -8.73
C LEU A 109 10.24 -10.23 -7.69
N ILE A 110 10.39 -10.94 -6.57
CA ILE A 110 11.37 -10.62 -5.52
C ILE A 110 12.81 -10.72 -6.04
N LEU A 111 13.11 -11.76 -6.83
CA LEU A 111 14.44 -11.93 -7.43
C LEU A 111 14.78 -10.81 -8.41
N ILE A 112 13.81 -10.29 -9.16
CA ILE A 112 14.02 -9.18 -10.09
C ILE A 112 14.10 -7.83 -9.36
N SER A 113 13.38 -7.66 -8.25
CA SER A 113 13.41 -6.40 -7.50
C SER A 113 14.74 -6.16 -6.80
N ALA A 114 15.39 -7.20 -6.25
CA ALA A 114 16.67 -7.09 -5.58
C ALA A 114 17.78 -6.40 -6.42
N PRO A 115 18.10 -6.84 -7.66
CA PRO A 115 19.11 -6.18 -8.50
C PRO A 115 18.68 -4.78 -8.95
N LEU A 116 17.38 -4.50 -9.10
CA LEU A 116 16.90 -3.15 -9.39
C LEU A 116 17.21 -2.19 -8.23
N VAL A 117 16.92 -2.59 -6.99
CA VAL A 117 17.26 -1.79 -5.81
C VAL A 117 18.79 -1.63 -5.64
N LEU A 118 19.56 -2.69 -5.90
CA LEU A 118 21.02 -2.64 -5.86
C LEU A 118 21.61 -1.60 -6.83
N ARG A 119 20.96 -1.35 -7.99
CA ARG A 119 21.40 -0.33 -8.96
C ARG A 119 21.19 1.10 -8.47
N GLU A 120 20.24 1.33 -7.57
CA GLU A 120 20.02 2.65 -6.96
C GLU A 120 21.13 3.05 -5.96
N ILE A 121 21.97 2.08 -5.54
CA ILE A 121 23.12 2.33 -4.68
C ILE A 121 24.24 2.99 -5.51
N LYS A 122 24.29 4.32 -5.46
CA LYS A 122 25.28 5.14 -6.21
C LYS A 122 26.73 5.01 -5.74
N LYS A 123 26.96 4.57 -4.49
CA LYS A 123 28.30 4.49 -3.89
C LYS A 123 28.52 3.15 -3.18
N TRP A 124 29.38 2.33 -3.74
CA TRP A 124 29.87 1.10 -3.15
C TRP A 124 31.17 1.38 -2.40
N ASN A 125 31.07 1.62 -1.10
CA ASN A 125 32.21 1.73 -0.20
C ASN A 125 32.13 0.65 0.89
N ILE A 126 33.17 0.53 1.72
CA ILE A 126 33.23 -0.46 2.80
C ILE A 126 32.03 -0.29 3.76
N ALA A 127 31.62 0.94 4.05
CA ALA A 127 30.46 1.20 4.90
C ALA A 127 29.15 0.67 4.28
N THR A 128 28.93 0.84 2.98
CA THR A 128 27.78 0.29 2.26
C THR A 128 27.79 -1.24 2.29
N GLY A 129 28.97 -1.86 2.10
CA GLY A 129 29.12 -3.32 2.20
C GLY A 129 28.81 -3.85 3.60
N VAL A 130 29.38 -3.21 4.63
CA VAL A 130 29.12 -3.56 6.04
C VAL A 130 27.65 -3.37 6.39
N ALA A 131 27.02 -2.28 5.96
CA ALA A 131 25.59 -2.04 6.17
C ALA A 131 24.71 -3.08 5.46
N GLY A 132 25.08 -3.50 4.24
CA GLY A 132 24.36 -4.56 3.51
C GLY A 132 24.44 -5.92 4.21
N VAL A 133 25.63 -6.30 4.69
CA VAL A 133 25.82 -7.53 5.47
C VAL A 133 25.06 -7.44 6.80
N ALA A 134 25.20 -6.35 7.54
CA ALA A 134 24.49 -6.14 8.79
C ALA A 134 22.97 -6.17 8.59
N GLY A 135 22.44 -5.51 7.56
CA GLY A 135 21.04 -5.54 7.19
C GLY A 135 20.55 -6.95 6.85
N THR A 136 21.35 -7.72 6.11
CA THR A 136 21.04 -9.13 5.78
C THR A 136 20.99 -9.99 7.03
N VAL A 137 21.96 -9.85 7.93
CA VAL A 137 22.00 -10.57 9.21
C VAL A 137 20.82 -10.20 10.10
N ILE A 138 20.47 -8.91 10.18
CA ILE A 138 19.31 -8.43 10.93
C ILE A 138 18.02 -9.00 10.32
N ALA A 139 17.84 -8.91 9.00
CA ALA A 139 16.66 -9.44 8.32
C ALA A 139 16.51 -10.96 8.54
N TYR A 140 17.60 -11.72 8.38
CA TYR A 140 17.62 -13.15 8.68
C TYR A 140 17.29 -13.42 10.15
N GLY A 141 17.91 -12.67 11.07
CA GLY A 141 17.63 -12.75 12.50
C GLY A 141 16.15 -12.54 12.81
N ILE A 142 15.52 -11.52 12.21
CA ILE A 142 14.08 -11.26 12.34
C ILE A 142 13.26 -12.48 11.86
N THR A 143 13.61 -13.09 10.73
CA THR A 143 12.86 -14.26 10.21
C THR A 143 12.95 -15.48 11.12
N VAL A 144 14.07 -15.65 11.85
CA VAL A 144 14.27 -16.78 12.78
C VAL A 144 13.69 -16.48 14.17
N ILE A 145 13.68 -15.21 14.58
CA ILE A 145 13.17 -14.75 15.89
C ILE A 145 11.65 -14.55 15.86
N SER A 146 11.02 -14.47 14.68
CA SER A 146 9.57 -14.30 14.50
C SER A 146 8.79 -15.12 15.55
N PRO A 147 8.06 -14.45 16.47
CA PRO A 147 7.44 -15.13 17.59
C PRO A 147 6.45 -16.18 17.07
N ALA A 148 6.53 -17.40 17.61
CA ALA A 148 5.54 -18.44 17.32
C ALA A 148 4.12 -18.03 17.79
N GLN A 149 4.00 -16.98 18.60
CA GLN A 149 2.73 -16.39 19.05
C GLN A 149 2.80 -14.86 18.96
N THR A 150 2.21 -14.30 17.92
CA THR A 150 1.99 -12.85 17.80
C THR A 150 0.79 -12.46 18.66
N PRO A 151 0.86 -11.41 19.51
CA PRO A 151 -0.29 -10.97 20.28
C PRO A 151 -1.45 -10.58 19.35
N THR A 152 -2.62 -11.17 19.54
CA THR A 152 -3.85 -10.82 18.82
C THR A 152 -4.61 -9.65 19.45
N GLU A 153 -3.98 -8.95 20.38
CA GLU A 153 -4.54 -7.79 21.06
C GLU A 153 -4.71 -6.60 20.10
N LEU A 154 -5.83 -5.88 20.23
CA LEU A 154 -6.19 -4.79 19.31
C LEU A 154 -5.15 -3.66 19.26
N TRP A 155 -4.48 -3.36 20.37
CA TRP A 155 -3.45 -2.33 20.40
C TRP A 155 -2.25 -2.72 19.54
N PHE A 156 -1.84 -4.00 19.56
CA PHE A 156 -0.72 -4.50 18.78
C PHE A 156 -1.07 -4.46 17.28
N ILE A 157 -2.25 -4.98 16.91
CA ILE A 157 -2.76 -4.94 15.53
C ILE A 157 -2.87 -3.50 15.02
N PHE A 158 -3.34 -2.57 15.86
CA PHE A 158 -3.45 -1.16 15.50
C PHE A 158 -2.10 -0.54 15.14
N PHE A 159 -1.05 -0.74 15.95
CA PHE A 159 0.28 -0.20 15.65
C PHE A 159 0.93 -0.86 14.43
N CYS A 160 0.77 -2.18 14.26
CA CYS A 160 1.22 -2.87 13.05
C CYS A 160 0.53 -2.31 11.80
N GLY A 161 -0.79 -2.13 11.85
CA GLY A 161 -1.56 -1.53 10.75
C GLY A 161 -1.14 -0.09 10.46
N ALA A 162 -0.91 0.72 11.49
CA ALA A 162 -0.45 2.10 11.33
C ALA A 162 0.91 2.17 10.61
N LEU A 163 1.88 1.33 11.01
CA LEU A 163 3.18 1.24 10.34
C LEU A 163 3.05 0.74 8.89
N ALA A 164 2.24 -0.29 8.66
CA ALA A 164 2.02 -0.85 7.34
C ALA A 164 1.39 0.16 6.36
N ILE A 165 0.39 0.93 6.80
CA ILE A 165 -0.25 1.96 5.96
C ILE A 165 0.73 3.10 5.65
N CYS A 166 1.56 3.51 6.61
CA CYS A 166 2.60 4.51 6.36
C CYS A 166 3.57 4.05 5.27
N ALA A 167 3.99 2.78 5.31
CA ALA A 167 4.85 2.20 4.28
C ALA A 167 4.16 2.11 2.90
N MET A 168 2.85 1.85 2.86
CA MET A 168 2.07 1.74 1.62
C MET A 168 1.89 3.07 0.88
N ILE A 169 1.87 4.20 1.59
CA ILE A 169 1.66 5.54 1.00
C ILE A 169 2.96 6.12 0.37
N LEU A 170 4.12 5.66 0.83
CA LEU A 170 5.41 6.02 0.26
C LEU A 170 5.67 5.18 -1.01
N PRO A 171 5.88 5.80 -2.18
CA PRO A 171 6.15 5.07 -3.42
C PRO A 171 7.50 4.35 -3.41
#